data_AF-A0A6U3XWY9-F1
#
_entry.id   AF-A0A6U3XWY9-F1
#
_cell.length_a   1.000
_cell.length_b   1.000
_cell.length_c   1.000
_cell.angle_alpha   90.00
_cell.angle_beta   90.00
_cell.angle_gamma   90.00
#
_symmetry.space_group_name_H-M   'P 1'
#
loop_
_entity.id
_entity.type
_entity.pdbx_description
1 polymer ?
#
loop_
_entity_poly.entity_id
_entity_poly.type
_entity_poly.pdbx_seq_one_letter_code
_entity_poly.pdbx_strand_id
1 'polypeptide(L)'
;RAPEIILGIPCGKSVDMWSLGCILAELFSGIPLFPAGHNSMTQRTASHDMLIRFVRLLGAFPSSMVAQSTRLSRDHGKSQSFRRLRSVNLGDRLFTAELERNTSSRPAARNLAELLGHGNRLDYVYTQDEYRLFLDFLLNLLQYDPKERARPSAAKNHPFLTYSQKKYKDSNMGCSIAKEFSAFLDMFRCEQPEKIDPSFNGERPMTFHGNGIVSSTKQL
;
A
#
# COMPACT_ATOMS: atom_id res chain seq x y z
N ARG A 1 -2.66 -5.54 2.85
CA ARG A 1 -1.35 -5.54 3.56
C ARG A 1 -0.26 -5.49 2.52
N ALA A 2 0.84 -4.78 2.76
CA ALA A 2 1.98 -4.78 1.85
C ALA A 2 2.70 -6.15 1.84
N PRO A 3 3.33 -6.55 0.73
CA PRO A 3 3.99 -7.85 0.60
C PRO A 3 5.08 -8.07 1.65
N GLU A 4 5.90 -7.06 1.95
CA GLU A 4 6.96 -7.16 2.95
C GLU A 4 6.44 -7.53 4.34
N ILE A 5 5.25 -7.04 4.73
CA ILE A 5 4.60 -7.40 6.01
C ILE A 5 4.19 -8.87 6.00
N ILE A 6 3.62 -9.34 4.89
CA ILE A 6 3.16 -10.72 4.76
C ILE A 6 4.34 -11.70 4.79
N LEU A 7 5.49 -11.26 4.26
CA LEU A 7 6.72 -12.04 4.17
C LEU A 7 7.62 -11.90 5.41
N GLY A 8 7.29 -11.03 6.36
CA GLY A 8 8.10 -10.74 7.53
C GLY A 8 9.40 -9.97 7.23
N ILE A 9 9.51 -9.37 6.06
CA ILE A 9 10.64 -8.52 5.64
C ILE A 9 10.55 -7.17 6.39
N PRO A 10 11.68 -6.57 6.83
CA PRO A 10 11.68 -5.26 7.48
C PRO A 10 10.89 -4.22 6.68
N CYS A 11 9.86 -3.66 7.32
CA CYS A 11 8.95 -2.70 6.71
C CYS A 11 9.22 -1.28 7.21
N GLY A 12 8.84 -0.29 6.41
CA GLY A 12 8.90 1.12 6.77
C GLY A 12 7.71 1.90 6.21
N LYS A 13 7.86 3.21 6.05
CA LYS A 13 6.81 4.12 5.55
C LYS A 13 6.31 3.78 4.14
N SER A 14 7.05 2.97 3.38
CA SER A 14 6.65 2.47 2.06
C SER A 14 5.36 1.63 2.07
N VAL A 15 5.00 1.05 3.21
CA VAL A 15 3.75 0.28 3.38
C VAL A 15 2.52 1.16 3.13
N ASP A 16 2.59 2.43 3.50
CA ASP A 16 1.51 3.39 3.32
C ASP A 16 1.29 3.64 1.81
N MET A 17 2.36 3.69 1.02
CA MET A 17 2.29 3.84 -0.43
C MET A 17 1.67 2.61 -1.13
N TRP A 18 1.90 1.41 -0.61
CA TRP A 18 1.19 0.21 -1.09
C TRP A 18 -0.30 0.28 -0.77
N SER A 19 -0.62 0.62 0.48
CA SER A 19 -2.00 0.75 0.96
C SER A 19 -2.76 1.79 0.13
N LEU A 20 -2.07 2.89 -0.21
CA LEU A 20 -2.57 3.89 -1.11
C LEU A 20 -2.91 3.33 -2.50
N GLY A 21 -2.01 2.59 -3.14
CA GLY A 21 -2.29 1.97 -4.44
C GLY A 21 -3.53 1.08 -4.41
N CYS A 22 -3.72 0.31 -3.34
CA CYS A 22 -4.92 -0.49 -3.14
C CYS A 22 -6.18 0.36 -3.00
N ILE A 23 -6.13 1.42 -2.17
CA ILE A 23 -7.28 2.32 -1.93
C ILE A 23 -7.67 3.03 -3.23
N LEU A 24 -6.71 3.53 -4.00
CA LEU A 24 -7.00 4.21 -5.26
C LEU A 24 -7.66 3.27 -6.28
N ALA A 25 -7.16 2.05 -6.40
CA ALA A 25 -7.76 1.05 -7.28
C ALA A 25 -9.17 0.65 -6.83
N GLU A 26 -9.41 0.55 -5.51
CA GLU A 26 -10.72 0.25 -4.94
C GLU A 26 -11.72 1.39 -5.13
N LEU A 27 -11.31 2.63 -4.89
CA LEU A 27 -12.13 3.81 -5.15
C LEU A 27 -12.50 3.93 -6.64
N PHE A 28 -11.56 3.57 -7.53
CA PHE A 28 -11.80 3.64 -8.97
C PHE A 28 -12.75 2.55 -9.47
N SER A 29 -12.61 1.32 -8.98
CA SER A 29 -13.41 0.18 -9.44
C SER A 29 -14.66 -0.10 -8.60
N GLY A 30 -14.76 0.48 -7.41
CA GLY A 30 -15.78 0.16 -6.40
C GLY A 30 -15.58 -1.21 -5.72
N ILE A 31 -14.49 -1.92 -6.01
CA ILE A 31 -14.24 -3.28 -5.53
C ILE A 31 -12.83 -3.35 -4.92
N PRO A 32 -12.63 -4.02 -3.77
CA PRO A 32 -11.30 -4.16 -3.18
C PRO A 32 -10.31 -4.80 -4.17
N LEU A 33 -9.16 -4.16 -4.39
CA LEU A 33 -8.12 -4.66 -5.31
C LEU A 33 -7.64 -6.06 -4.90
N PHE A 34 -7.51 -6.29 -3.60
CA PHE A 34 -7.14 -7.57 -3.02
C PHE A 34 -8.15 -7.94 -1.92
N PRO A 35 -9.29 -8.56 -2.27
CA PRO A 35 -10.33 -8.85 -1.31
C PRO A 35 -9.84 -9.87 -0.28
N ALA A 36 -10.19 -9.63 0.98
CA ALA A 36 -9.94 -10.57 2.05
C ALA A 36 -10.80 -11.82 1.82
N GLY A 37 -10.16 -12.91 1.43
CA GLY A 37 -10.79 -14.22 1.35
C GLY A 37 -9.96 -15.19 2.17
N HIS A 38 -10.63 -16.03 2.95
CA HIS A 38 -10.06 -17.28 3.40
C HIS A 38 -10.88 -18.38 2.73
N ASN A 39 -10.23 -19.23 1.94
CA ASN A 39 -10.91 -20.45 1.51
C ASN A 39 -10.85 -21.45 2.67
N SER A 40 -11.94 -21.59 3.41
CA SER A 40 -12.08 -22.52 4.54
C SER A 40 -11.83 -23.98 4.18
N MET A 41 -11.87 -24.31 2.88
CA MET A 41 -11.65 -25.67 2.37
C MET A 41 -10.17 -25.99 2.09
N THR A 42 -9.28 -24.99 2.15
CA THR A 42 -7.83 -25.17 2.01
C THR A 42 -7.14 -24.88 3.34
N GLN A 43 -6.11 -25.65 3.71
CA GLN A 43 -5.27 -25.36 4.90
C GLN A 43 -4.42 -24.07 4.79
N ARG A 44 -4.75 -23.17 3.87
CA ARG A 44 -4.02 -21.93 3.61
C ARG A 44 -4.46 -20.85 4.58
N THR A 45 -3.50 -20.07 5.05
CA THR A 45 -3.81 -18.83 5.77
C THR A 45 -4.23 -17.74 4.77
N ALA A 46 -5.01 -16.74 5.22
CA ALA A 46 -5.33 -15.56 4.42
C ALA A 46 -4.09 -14.87 3.79
N SER A 47 -2.93 -14.92 4.45
CA SER A 47 -1.64 -14.45 3.90
C SER A 47 -1.24 -15.15 2.60
N HIS A 48 -1.44 -16.47 2.48
CA HIS A 48 -1.09 -17.24 1.28
C HIS A 48 -2.02 -16.88 0.13
N ASP A 49 -3.34 -16.80 0.39
CA ASP A 49 -4.32 -16.40 -0.61
C ASP A 49 -4.05 -14.97 -1.12
N MET A 50 -3.61 -14.06 -0.24
CA MET A 50 -3.23 -12.69 -0.61
C MET A 50 -2.00 -12.68 -1.55
N LEU A 51 -0.96 -13.46 -1.27
CA LEU A 51 0.21 -13.55 -2.15
C LEU A 51 -0.12 -14.20 -3.51
N ILE A 52 -1.03 -15.17 -3.55
CA ILE A 52 -1.54 -15.74 -4.81
C ILE A 52 -2.23 -14.66 -5.64
N ARG A 53 -3.07 -13.83 -5.02
CA ARG A 53 -3.73 -12.70 -5.71
C ARG A 53 -2.72 -11.69 -6.23
N PHE A 54 -1.66 -11.44 -5.46
CA PHE A 54 -0.59 -10.55 -5.90
C PHE A 54 0.04 -11.06 -7.19
N VAL A 55 0.45 -12.33 -7.26
CA VAL A 55 1.15 -12.85 -8.46
C VAL A 55 0.24 -13.01 -9.66
N ARG A 56 -1.07 -13.24 -9.44
CA ARG A 56 -2.09 -13.23 -10.50
C ARG A 56 -2.27 -11.85 -11.14
N LEU A 57 -2.08 -10.78 -10.37
CA LEU A 57 -2.25 -9.41 -10.86
C LEU A 57 -0.94 -8.81 -11.36
N LEU A 58 0.11 -8.86 -10.54
CA LEU A 58 1.35 -8.10 -10.72
C LEU A 58 2.52 -8.94 -11.25
N GLY A 59 2.39 -10.27 -11.31
CA GLY A 59 3.44 -11.17 -11.77
C GLY A 59 4.34 -11.70 -10.64
N ALA A 60 5.48 -12.27 -10.99
CA ALA A 60 6.35 -12.95 -10.03
C ALA A 60 6.97 -11.97 -9.01
N PHE A 61 7.22 -12.44 -7.79
CA PHE A 61 8.02 -11.70 -6.82
C PHE A 61 9.49 -11.59 -7.28
N PRO A 62 10.17 -10.45 -7.01
CA PRO A 62 11.59 -10.32 -7.27
C PRO A 62 12.41 -11.35 -6.48
N SER A 63 13.45 -11.90 -7.09
CA SER A 63 14.33 -12.90 -6.44
C SER A 63 14.96 -12.38 -5.14
N SER A 64 15.19 -11.06 -5.04
CA SER A 64 15.66 -10.39 -3.83
C SER A 64 14.72 -10.61 -2.64
N MET A 65 13.41 -10.47 -2.85
CA MET A 65 12.39 -10.65 -1.81
C MET A 65 12.21 -12.12 -1.45
N VAL A 66 12.25 -13.01 -2.45
CA VAL A 66 12.21 -14.46 -2.21
C VAL A 66 13.37 -14.87 -1.29
N ALA A 67 14.59 -14.46 -1.63
CA ALA A 67 15.79 -14.77 -0.85
C ALA A 67 15.72 -14.19 0.58
N GLN A 68 15.22 -12.96 0.75
CA GLN A 68 15.05 -12.36 2.08
C GLN A 68 14.03 -13.12 2.93
N SER A 69 12.85 -13.42 2.38
CA SER A 69 11.80 -14.20 3.06
C SER A 69 12.32 -15.57 3.51
N THR A 70 13.07 -16.26 2.65
CA THR A 70 13.67 -17.57 2.99
C THR A 70 14.71 -17.48 4.10
N ARG A 71 15.59 -16.46 4.07
CA ARG A 71 16.60 -16.25 5.11
C ARG A 71 15.95 -15.98 6.47
N LEU A 72 14.99 -15.06 6.50
CA LEU A 72 14.26 -14.70 7.71
C LEU A 72 13.57 -15.91 8.32
N SER A 73 12.92 -16.74 7.51
CA SER A 73 12.28 -17.98 7.99
C SER A 73 13.27 -18.94 8.66
N ARG A 74 14.54 -18.98 8.25
CA ARG A 74 15.58 -19.81 8.86
C ARG A 74 16.08 -19.22 10.18
N ASP A 75 16.24 -17.90 10.24
CA ASP A 75 16.74 -17.19 11.42
C ASP A 75 15.70 -17.14 12.56
N HIS A 76 14.39 -17.11 12.22
CA HIS A 76 13.29 -17.19 13.19
C HIS A 76 13.23 -18.49 14.02
N GLY A 77 13.97 -19.53 13.60
CA GLY A 77 14.17 -20.73 14.44
C GLY A 77 14.91 -20.45 15.75
N LYS A 78 15.50 -19.25 15.93
CA LYS A 78 16.37 -18.91 17.06
C LYS A 78 15.85 -17.82 18.01
N SER A 79 14.76 -17.10 17.70
CA SER A 79 14.26 -16.00 18.55
C SER A 79 12.73 -16.02 18.70
N GLN A 80 12.24 -16.12 19.94
CA GLN A 80 10.81 -16.22 20.27
C GLN A 80 9.98 -14.99 19.87
N SER A 81 10.60 -13.82 19.77
CA SER A 81 9.91 -12.53 19.72
C SER A 81 9.20 -12.23 18.39
N PHE A 82 9.60 -12.90 17.30
CA PHE A 82 9.03 -12.70 15.96
C PHE A 82 7.94 -13.73 15.57
N ARG A 83 7.69 -14.76 16.40
CA ARG A 83 6.72 -15.82 16.09
C ARG A 83 5.25 -15.38 16.01
N ARG A 84 4.93 -14.12 16.38
CA ARG A 84 3.53 -13.63 16.41
C ARG A 84 3.02 -13.13 15.06
N LEU A 85 3.90 -12.81 14.11
CA LEU A 85 3.48 -12.54 12.74
C LEU A 85 3.59 -13.84 11.95
N ARG A 86 2.45 -14.41 11.55
CA ARG A 86 2.36 -15.57 10.64
C ARG A 86 2.88 -15.19 9.24
N SER A 87 4.19 -14.97 9.15
CA SER A 87 4.88 -14.61 7.92
C SER A 87 4.96 -15.82 7.00
N VAL A 88 4.69 -15.64 5.72
CA VAL A 88 4.81 -16.69 4.72
C VAL A 88 6.26 -16.76 4.23
N ASN A 89 6.79 -17.98 4.14
CA ASN A 89 8.11 -18.23 3.57
C ASN A 89 8.00 -18.53 2.07
N LEU A 90 8.53 -17.65 1.22
CA LEU A 90 8.55 -17.87 -0.24
C LEU A 90 9.52 -18.95 -0.70
N GLY A 91 10.37 -19.46 0.18
CA GLY A 91 11.26 -20.59 -0.09
C GLY A 91 10.64 -21.96 0.20
N ASP A 92 9.40 -22.01 0.68
CA ASP A 92 8.66 -23.28 0.78
C ASP A 92 8.31 -23.79 -0.61
N ARG A 93 8.94 -24.89 -1.03
CA ARG A 93 8.80 -25.48 -2.37
C ARG A 93 7.34 -25.71 -2.78
N LEU A 94 6.48 -26.15 -1.87
CA LEU A 94 5.08 -26.43 -2.19
C LEU A 94 4.35 -25.13 -2.53
N PHE A 95 4.61 -24.07 -1.75
CA PHE A 95 3.99 -22.79 -1.98
C PHE A 95 4.60 -22.02 -3.15
N THR A 96 5.92 -22.09 -3.37
CA THR A 96 6.58 -21.49 -4.55
C THR A 96 6.00 -22.05 -5.84
N ALA A 97 5.85 -23.38 -5.95
CA ALA A 97 5.26 -24.01 -7.13
C ALA A 97 3.79 -23.62 -7.35
N GLU A 98 3.03 -23.37 -6.28
CA GLU A 98 1.68 -22.82 -6.38
C GLU A 98 1.70 -21.37 -6.88
N LEU A 99 2.60 -20.52 -6.36
CA LEU A 99 2.74 -19.14 -6.84
C LEU A 99 3.09 -19.11 -8.33
N GLU A 100 4.04 -19.94 -8.78
CA GLU A 100 4.42 -20.04 -10.19
C GLU A 100 3.23 -20.44 -11.08
N ARG A 101 2.45 -21.45 -10.68
CA ARG A 101 1.22 -21.84 -11.41
C ARG A 101 0.17 -20.74 -11.50
N ASN A 102 0.14 -19.83 -10.53
CA ASN A 102 -0.80 -18.72 -10.47
C ASN A 102 -0.23 -17.40 -10.99
N THR A 103 1.06 -17.37 -11.34
CA THR A 103 1.72 -16.14 -11.78
C THR A 103 1.21 -15.77 -13.16
N SER A 104 0.74 -14.53 -13.32
CA SER A 104 0.33 -14.05 -14.63
C SER A 104 1.54 -13.89 -15.54
N SER A 105 1.43 -14.41 -16.76
CA SER A 105 2.39 -14.18 -17.85
C SER A 105 2.15 -12.86 -18.58
N ARG A 106 1.00 -12.21 -18.36
CA ARG A 106 0.65 -10.93 -18.98
C ARG A 106 1.25 -9.78 -18.19
N PRO A 107 1.59 -8.65 -18.85
CA PRO A 107 2.04 -7.45 -18.16
C PRO A 107 1.02 -7.01 -17.09
N ALA A 108 1.52 -6.61 -15.92
CA ALA A 108 0.69 -6.15 -14.80
C ALA A 108 -0.29 -5.03 -15.20
N ALA A 109 0.16 -4.10 -16.05
CA ALA A 109 -0.68 -3.05 -16.61
C ALA A 109 -1.94 -3.59 -17.30
N ARG A 110 -1.81 -4.70 -18.03
CA ARG A 110 -2.93 -5.32 -18.76
C ARG A 110 -3.88 -6.06 -17.82
N ASN A 111 -3.35 -6.75 -16.82
CA ASN A 111 -4.18 -7.41 -15.80
C ASN A 111 -4.95 -6.37 -14.99
N LEU A 112 -4.29 -5.27 -14.62
CA LEU A 112 -4.90 -4.17 -13.87
C LEU A 112 -5.94 -3.45 -14.72
N ALA A 113 -5.66 -3.18 -16.00
CA ALA A 113 -6.63 -2.57 -16.91
C ALA A 113 -7.89 -3.43 -17.08
N GLU A 114 -7.74 -4.75 -17.16
CA GLU A 114 -8.85 -5.70 -17.23
C GLU A 114 -9.65 -5.72 -15.92
N LEU A 115 -8.96 -5.80 -14.78
CA LEU A 115 -9.59 -5.77 -13.46
C LEU A 115 -10.40 -4.49 -13.22
N LEU A 116 -9.81 -3.34 -13.54
CA LEU A 116 -10.44 -2.03 -13.34
C LEU A 116 -11.47 -1.69 -14.42
N GLY A 117 -11.33 -2.27 -15.62
CA GLY A 117 -12.22 -2.08 -16.76
C GLY A 117 -13.42 -3.05 -16.79
N HIS A 118 -13.49 -4.04 -15.90
CA HIS A 118 -14.57 -5.03 -15.86
C HIS A 118 -15.98 -4.45 -15.64
N GLY A 119 -16.10 -3.17 -15.26
CA GLY A 119 -17.30 -2.40 -15.51
C GLY A 119 -17.12 -1.59 -16.79
N ASN A 120 -17.73 -2.02 -17.91
CA ASN A 120 -17.78 -1.37 -19.25
C ASN A 120 -18.33 0.09 -19.25
N ARG A 121 -18.28 0.79 -18.14
CA ARG A 121 -18.88 2.09 -17.86
C ARG A 121 -17.89 3.25 -18.02
N LEU A 122 -16.60 2.97 -18.27
CA LEU A 122 -15.53 3.96 -18.13
C LEU A 122 -14.97 4.51 -19.46
N ASP A 123 -15.11 3.78 -20.56
CA ASP A 123 -14.68 4.23 -21.90
C ASP A 123 -15.43 5.50 -22.37
N TYR A 124 -16.57 5.81 -21.76
CA TYR A 124 -17.36 7.02 -22.03
C TYR A 124 -17.08 8.19 -21.08
N VAL A 125 -16.32 7.98 -19.99
CA VAL A 125 -16.20 8.95 -18.88
C VAL A 125 -14.81 9.58 -18.84
N TYR A 126 -13.75 8.84 -19.17
CA TYR A 126 -12.36 9.32 -19.10
C TYR A 126 -11.63 9.26 -20.44
N THR A 127 -10.69 10.18 -20.65
CA THR A 127 -9.79 10.11 -21.81
C THR A 127 -8.84 8.94 -21.66
N GLN A 128 -8.57 8.23 -22.76
CA GLN A 128 -7.70 7.04 -22.76
C GLN A 128 -6.30 7.32 -22.20
N ASP A 129 -5.77 8.53 -22.41
CA ASP A 129 -4.46 8.94 -21.88
C ASP A 129 -4.48 9.15 -20.36
N GLU A 130 -5.53 9.74 -19.81
CA GLU A 130 -5.69 9.90 -18.37
C GLU A 130 -5.77 8.54 -17.66
N TYR A 131 -6.48 7.58 -18.27
CA TYR A 131 -6.57 6.22 -17.76
C TYR A 131 -5.21 5.49 -17.82
N ARG A 132 -4.46 5.64 -18.92
CA ARG A 132 -3.09 5.09 -19.03
C ARG A 132 -2.18 5.65 -17.94
N LEU A 133 -2.23 6.96 -17.70
CA LEU A 133 -1.45 7.61 -16.64
C LEU A 133 -1.87 7.13 -15.25
N PHE A 134 -3.15 6.89 -15.02
CA PHE A 134 -3.66 6.34 -13.76
C PHE A 134 -3.14 4.92 -13.52
N LEU A 135 -3.18 4.05 -14.53
CA LEU A 135 -2.62 2.69 -14.43
C LEU A 135 -1.12 2.72 -14.12
N ASP A 136 -0.36 3.59 -14.79
CA ASP A 136 1.06 3.78 -14.53
C ASP A 136 1.31 4.24 -13.09
N PHE A 137 0.50 5.18 -12.59
CA PHE A 137 0.58 5.65 -11.21
C PHE A 137 0.33 4.53 -10.21
N LEU A 138 -0.70 3.71 -10.43
CA LEU A 138 -1.01 2.56 -9.57
C LEU A 138 0.14 1.54 -9.56
N LEU A 139 0.74 1.23 -10.72
CA LEU A 139 1.85 0.29 -10.79
C LEU A 139 3.10 0.79 -10.04
N ASN A 140 3.37 2.09 -10.08
CA ASN A 140 4.44 2.72 -9.30
C ASN A 140 4.21 2.59 -7.78
N LEU A 141 2.95 2.65 -7.33
CA LEU A 141 2.56 2.47 -5.93
C LEU A 141 2.54 0.99 -5.49
N LEU A 142 2.26 0.07 -6.43
CA LEU A 142 2.10 -1.36 -6.19
C LEU A 142 3.38 -2.17 -6.50
N GLN A 143 4.55 -1.53 -6.50
CA GLN A 143 5.82 -2.26 -6.61
C GLN A 143 6.04 -3.16 -5.39
N TYR A 144 6.50 -4.39 -5.65
CA TYR A 144 6.76 -5.35 -4.59
C TYR A 144 7.90 -4.91 -3.68
N ASP A 145 9.06 -4.57 -4.27
CA ASP A 145 10.22 -4.12 -3.52
C ASP A 145 9.96 -2.72 -2.95
N PRO A 146 9.99 -2.54 -1.61
CA PRO A 146 9.84 -1.24 -0.97
C PRO A 146 10.78 -0.15 -1.48
N LYS A 147 11.96 -0.53 -2.01
CA LYS A 147 12.97 0.41 -2.53
C LYS A 147 12.60 0.97 -3.89
N GLU A 148 11.97 0.14 -4.73
CA GLU A 148 11.51 0.51 -6.07
C GLU A 148 10.12 1.16 -6.04
N ARG A 149 9.38 1.00 -4.93
CA ARG A 149 8.07 1.59 -4.73
C ARG A 149 8.14 3.12 -4.68
N ALA A 150 7.19 3.77 -5.36
CA ALA A 150 7.12 5.22 -5.40
C ALA A 150 7.06 5.83 -4.00
N ARG A 151 7.94 6.80 -3.75
CA ARG A 151 7.94 7.62 -2.54
C ARG A 151 6.88 8.71 -2.64
N PRO A 152 6.39 9.28 -1.52
CA PRO A 152 5.42 10.36 -1.55
C PRO A 152 5.84 11.54 -2.44
N SER A 153 7.11 11.96 -2.36
CA SER A 153 7.66 13.05 -3.16
C SER A 153 7.69 12.75 -4.67
N ALA A 154 8.00 11.51 -5.04
CA ALA A 154 7.96 11.07 -6.44
C ALA A 154 6.51 10.96 -6.95
N ALA A 155 5.61 10.40 -6.12
CA ALA A 155 4.21 10.24 -6.43
C ALA A 155 3.51 11.60 -6.67
N LYS A 156 3.82 12.62 -5.85
CA LYS A 156 3.31 14.00 -6.02
C LYS A 156 3.59 14.57 -7.41
N ASN A 157 4.76 14.26 -7.96
CA ASN A 157 5.21 14.77 -9.26
C ASN A 157 4.83 13.87 -10.44
N HIS A 158 4.06 12.81 -10.21
CA HIS A 158 3.72 11.85 -11.25
C HIS A 158 2.92 12.51 -12.39
N PRO A 159 3.13 12.11 -13.66
CA PRO A 159 2.39 12.64 -14.81
C PRO A 159 0.87 12.56 -14.64
N PHE A 160 0.33 11.49 -14.05
CA PHE A 160 -1.09 11.41 -13.69
C PHE A 160 -1.56 12.61 -12.89
N LEU A 161 -0.92 12.92 -11.76
CA LEU A 161 -1.33 14.02 -10.88
C LEU A 161 -1.14 15.38 -11.54
N THR A 162 -0.03 15.58 -12.25
CA THR A 162 0.28 16.86 -12.89
C THR A 162 -0.58 17.12 -14.12
N TYR A 163 -0.83 16.11 -14.96
CA TYR A 163 -1.74 16.16 -16.11
C TYR A 163 -3.16 16.50 -15.66
N SER A 164 -3.63 15.77 -14.65
CA SER A 164 -4.93 15.98 -14.05
C SER A 164 -5.11 17.38 -13.45
N GLN A 165 -4.08 17.93 -12.79
CA GLN A 165 -4.13 19.29 -12.25
C GLN A 165 -4.21 20.37 -13.34
N LYS A 166 -3.53 20.18 -14.47
CA LYS A 166 -3.60 21.10 -15.61
C LYS A 166 -5.00 21.07 -16.22
N LYS A 167 -5.51 19.87 -16.53
CA LYS A 167 -6.85 19.67 -17.11
C LYS A 167 -7.98 20.16 -16.20
N TYR A 168 -7.79 20.16 -14.87
CA TYR A 168 -8.75 20.73 -13.91
C TYR A 168 -8.87 22.26 -14.00
N LYS A 169 -7.78 22.98 -14.31
CA LYS A 169 -7.75 24.45 -14.39
C LYS A 169 -8.34 24.98 -15.71
N ASP A 170 -8.38 24.15 -16.75
CA ASP A 170 -8.97 24.48 -18.03
C ASP A 170 -10.49 24.20 -17.96
N SER A 171 -11.24 25.19 -17.48
CA SER A 171 -12.63 25.13 -17.01
C SER A 171 -13.74 24.73 -18.02
N ASN A 172 -13.48 23.89 -19.02
CA ASN A 172 -14.51 23.52 -20.00
C ASN A 172 -14.56 22.04 -20.40
N MET A 173 -13.94 21.14 -19.64
CA MET A 173 -13.99 19.70 -19.91
C MET A 173 -14.45 18.90 -18.68
N GLY A 174 -15.38 17.97 -18.93
CA GLY A 174 -16.17 17.19 -17.97
C GLY A 174 -15.41 16.24 -17.04
N CYS A 175 -15.88 14.99 -16.96
CA CYS A 175 -15.44 13.98 -15.99
C CYS A 175 -13.93 13.68 -16.10
N SER A 176 -13.22 13.69 -14.97
CA SER A 176 -11.78 13.41 -14.87
C SER A 176 -11.58 12.56 -13.63
N ILE A 177 -10.72 11.55 -13.73
CA ILE A 177 -10.38 10.67 -12.61
C ILE A 177 -9.93 11.55 -11.45
N ALA A 178 -9.02 12.48 -11.68
CA ALA A 178 -8.55 13.34 -10.61
C ALA A 178 -9.56 14.32 -10.01
N LYS A 179 -10.69 14.63 -10.69
CA LYS A 179 -11.80 15.34 -10.05
C LYS A 179 -12.46 14.46 -8.99
N GLU A 180 -12.67 13.19 -9.28
CA GLU A 180 -13.23 12.22 -8.32
C GLU A 180 -12.29 12.00 -7.14
N PHE A 181 -10.98 12.04 -7.40
CA PHE A 181 -9.96 11.92 -6.36
C PHE A 181 -9.52 13.27 -5.77
N SER A 182 -10.18 14.40 -6.08
CA SER A 182 -9.69 15.75 -5.74
C SER A 182 -9.43 15.97 -4.25
N ALA A 183 -10.36 15.57 -3.37
CA ALA A 183 -10.18 15.63 -1.91
C ALA A 183 -8.98 14.78 -1.43
N PHE A 184 -8.73 13.67 -2.10
CA PHE A 184 -7.59 12.81 -1.84
C PHE A 184 -6.28 13.42 -2.37
N LEU A 185 -6.32 14.11 -3.51
CA LEU A 185 -5.20 14.87 -4.06
C LEU A 185 -4.85 16.11 -3.23
N ASP A 186 -5.83 16.72 -2.58
CA ASP A 186 -5.63 17.84 -1.66
C ASP A 186 -4.87 17.41 -0.39
N MET A 187 -5.01 16.15 0.03
CA MET A 187 -4.19 15.58 1.10
C MET A 187 -2.69 15.61 0.76
N PHE A 188 -2.32 15.39 -0.51
CA PHE A 188 -0.93 15.51 -0.98
C PHE A 188 -0.45 16.96 -1.14
N ARG A 189 -1.35 17.95 -1.08
CA ARG A 189 -1.00 19.38 -1.12
C ARG A 189 -0.65 19.93 0.25
N CYS A 190 -1.01 19.24 1.33
CA CYS A 190 -0.69 19.65 2.69
C CYS A 190 0.76 19.28 3.04
N GLU A 191 1.73 19.96 2.42
CA GLU A 191 3.04 20.09 3.03
C GLU A 191 2.90 21.04 4.22
N GLN A 192 3.05 20.52 5.43
CA GLN A 192 3.50 21.32 6.56
C GLN A 192 4.95 21.71 6.26
N PRO A 193 5.30 22.98 6.02
CA PRO A 193 6.64 23.41 6.32
C PRO A 193 6.72 23.42 7.84
N GLU A 194 7.29 22.38 8.46
CA GLU A 194 7.87 22.56 9.79
C GLU A 194 8.97 23.61 9.63
N LYS A 195 8.62 24.87 9.88
CA LYS A 195 9.58 25.90 10.22
C LYS A 195 10.18 25.45 11.54
N ILE A 196 11.36 24.81 11.47
CA ILE A 196 12.24 24.71 12.63
C ILE A 196 12.57 26.16 12.99
N ASP A 197 11.97 26.64 14.07
CA ASP A 197 12.32 27.93 14.64
C ASP A 197 13.77 27.84 15.15
N PRO A 198 14.72 28.59 14.57
CA PRO A 198 16.13 28.53 14.98
C PRO A 198 16.38 29.17 16.35
N SER A 199 15.33 29.61 17.07
CA SER A 199 15.46 30.26 18.39
C SER A 199 15.28 29.33 19.59
N PHE A 200 15.04 28.02 19.41
CA PHE A 200 14.93 27.10 20.55
C PHE A 200 16.32 26.69 21.09
N ASN A 201 16.98 27.66 21.74
CA ASN A 201 18.08 27.39 22.65
C ASN A 201 17.59 26.54 23.81
N GLY A 202 18.31 25.45 24.07
CA GLY A 202 17.99 24.54 25.15
C GLY A 202 17.96 25.24 26.50
N GLU A 203 16.89 24.99 27.25
CA GLU A 203 16.91 24.76 28.69
C GLU A 203 15.53 24.23 29.10
N ARG A 204 15.47 23.00 29.60
CA ARG A 204 14.30 22.48 30.32
C ARG A 204 14.37 22.97 31.76
N PRO A 205 13.28 23.49 32.32
CA PRO A 205 12.99 23.28 33.72
C PRO A 205 11.93 22.18 33.85
N MET A 206 12.33 21.07 34.46
CA MET A 206 11.41 20.14 35.10
C MET A 206 10.82 20.85 36.33
N THR A 207 9.54 21.18 36.33
CA THR A 207 8.81 21.53 37.55
C THR A 207 7.75 20.47 37.82
N PHE A 208 8.09 19.57 38.75
CA PHE A 208 7.12 18.77 39.48
C PHE A 208 6.26 19.71 40.32
N HIS A 209 4.94 19.62 40.23
CA HIS A 209 4.03 20.04 41.30
C HIS A 209 3.09 18.88 41.61
N GLY A 210 3.35 18.24 42.76
CA GLY A 210 2.38 17.40 43.44
C GLY A 210 1.37 18.26 44.19
N ASN A 211 0.16 17.73 44.32
CA ASN A 211 -0.85 17.90 45.37
C ASN A 211 -2.07 17.12 44.84
N GLY A 212 -2.54 16.00 45.39
CA GLY A 212 -2.76 15.71 46.79
C GLY A 212 -4.20 16.10 47.14
N ILE A 213 -5.17 15.19 46.98
CA ILE A 213 -6.46 15.23 47.71
C ILE A 213 -6.80 13.82 48.18
N VAL A 214 -7.18 13.79 49.44
CA VAL A 214 -7.31 12.67 50.38
C VAL A 214 -8.66 11.96 50.24
N SER A 215 -8.61 10.68 50.60
CA SER A 215 -9.69 9.72 50.87
C SER A 215 -10.88 10.27 51.67
N SER A 216 -12.09 9.82 51.34
CA SER A 216 -13.10 9.57 52.37
C SER A 216 -14.03 8.42 51.97
N THR A 217 -14.08 7.46 52.89
CA THR A 217 -14.84 6.22 52.98
C THR A 217 -16.32 6.41 53.29
N LYS A 218 -17.18 5.48 52.82
CA LYS A 218 -18.36 4.84 53.46
C LYS A 218 -19.01 3.92 52.41
N GLN A 219 -18.91 2.58 52.47
CA GLN A 219 -19.68 1.64 53.29
C GLN A 219 -21.14 2.05 53.55
N LEU A 220 -22.07 1.48 52.77
CA LEU A 220 -22.95 0.37 53.13
C LEU A 220 -23.60 -0.22 51.87
#